data_AF-A0AAU8KA93-F1
#
_entry.id   AF-A0AAU8KA93-F1
#
_cell.length_a   1.000
_cell.length_b   1.000
_cell.length_c   1.000
_cell.angle_alpha   90.00
_cell.angle_beta   90.00
_cell.angle_gamma   90.00
#
_symmetry.space_group_name_H-M   'P 1'
#
loop_
_entity.id
_entity.type
_entity.pdbx_description
1 polymer ?
#
loop_
_entity_poly.entity_id
_entity_poly.type
_entity_poly.pdbx_seq_one_letter_code
_entity_poly.pdbx_strand_id
1 'polypeptide(L)'
;MHTAFVADARARGEGCGPLDLVPAPEHPAGPAGEVYRPAAELAYTATTTGGRRRLRAFVELHRPGRGTEHTAEQLAACAALWEQAGPGGSGRAWERRWRAFPSVLVVLVGTADAAVDAAVEELRLAVEERPAVAELLAAVPTGAARLEDLVQRGPAAAVWHPLGAEGRRPCGWTQLRP
;
A
#
# COMPACT_ATOMS: atom_id res chain seq x y z
N MET A 1 4.48 0.91 -13.91
CA MET A 1 4.59 1.17 -12.46
C MET A 1 6.03 1.10 -11.97
N HIS A 2 6.71 -0.04 -12.09
CA HIS A 2 8.11 -0.20 -11.64
C HIS A 2 9.05 0.91 -12.11
N THR A 3 9.04 1.20 -13.41
CA THR A 3 9.86 2.24 -14.02
C THR A 3 9.62 3.63 -13.42
N ALA A 4 8.38 3.92 -12.97
CA ALA A 4 8.05 5.19 -12.33
C ALA A 4 8.73 5.33 -10.97
N PHE A 5 8.72 4.29 -10.13
CA PHE A 5 9.42 4.30 -8.82
C PHE A 5 10.93 4.41 -8.99
N VAL A 6 11.52 3.68 -9.94
CA VAL A 6 12.98 3.75 -10.21
C VAL A 6 13.38 5.12 -10.74
N ALA A 7 12.63 5.66 -11.70
CA ALA A 7 12.92 6.97 -12.28
C ALA A 7 12.80 8.10 -11.25
N ASP A 8 11.72 8.10 -10.46
CA ASP A 8 11.49 9.09 -9.40
C ASP A 8 12.55 9.00 -8.30
N ALA A 9 12.88 7.80 -7.82
CA ALA A 9 13.96 7.61 -6.84
C ALA A 9 15.29 8.15 -7.35
N ARG A 10 15.64 7.84 -8.61
CA ARG A 10 16.88 8.31 -9.23
C ARG A 10 16.91 9.84 -9.33
N ALA A 11 15.82 10.46 -9.76
CA ALA A 11 15.72 11.93 -9.84
C ALA A 11 15.90 12.60 -8.46
N ARG A 12 15.54 11.90 -7.39
CA ARG A 12 15.61 12.38 -6.00
C ARG A 12 16.89 11.97 -5.25
N GLY A 13 17.80 11.22 -5.87
CA GLY A 13 18.99 10.66 -5.20
C GLY A 13 18.64 9.61 -4.12
N GLU A 14 17.45 9.03 -4.22
CA GLU A 14 16.90 8.00 -3.34
C GLU A 14 17.16 6.60 -3.92
N GLY A 15 16.97 5.55 -3.12
CA GLY A 15 17.25 4.18 -3.51
C GLY A 15 16.00 3.42 -3.94
N CYS A 16 15.90 3.09 -5.21
CA CYS A 16 14.97 2.09 -5.75
C CYS A 16 15.58 1.50 -7.02
N GLY A 17 16.00 0.24 -6.97
CA GLY A 17 16.62 -0.48 -8.06
C GLY A 17 15.64 -1.27 -8.93
N PRO A 18 16.14 -1.89 -10.01
CA PRO A 18 15.32 -2.69 -10.91
C PRO A 18 14.65 -3.92 -10.28
N LEU A 19 15.18 -4.42 -9.16
CA LEU A 19 14.67 -5.59 -8.42
C LEU A 19 14.00 -5.21 -7.10
N ASP A 20 13.76 -3.92 -6.89
CA ASP A 20 13.18 -3.42 -5.65
C ASP A 20 11.65 -3.34 -5.72
N LEU A 21 11.04 -3.61 -6.88
CA LEU A 21 9.61 -3.89 -6.98
C LEU A 21 9.43 -5.22 -7.70
N VAL A 22 9.04 -6.24 -6.96
CA VAL A 22 8.96 -7.62 -7.47
C VAL A 22 7.59 -8.20 -7.18
N PRO A 23 7.10 -9.15 -8.01
CA PRO A 23 5.93 -9.95 -7.66
C PRO A 23 6.09 -10.51 -6.25
N ALA A 24 5.09 -10.29 -5.40
CA ALA A 24 5.17 -10.70 -4.01
C ALA A 24 4.87 -12.19 -3.85
N PRO A 25 5.53 -12.89 -2.91
CA PRO A 25 5.06 -14.19 -2.48
C PRO A 25 3.70 -14.06 -1.78
N GLU A 26 3.00 -15.18 -1.70
CA GLU A 26 1.79 -15.27 -0.91
C GLU A 26 2.14 -15.31 0.58
N HIS A 27 1.35 -14.63 1.39
CA HIS A 27 1.53 -14.55 2.84
C HIS A 27 0.38 -15.28 3.54
N PRO A 28 0.66 -16.27 4.41
CA PRO A 28 -0.37 -16.83 5.28
C PRO A 28 -0.98 -15.72 6.14
N ALA A 29 -2.31 -15.64 6.16
CA ALA A 29 -3.06 -14.49 6.67
C ALA A 29 -4.22 -14.93 7.58
N GLY A 30 -4.03 -15.98 8.38
CA GLY A 30 -5.05 -16.46 9.30
C GLY A 30 -4.82 -17.91 9.73
N PRO A 31 -5.55 -18.37 10.76
CA PRO A 31 -5.43 -19.73 11.26
C PRO A 31 -6.15 -20.77 10.39
N ALA A 32 -7.09 -20.36 9.53
CA ALA A 32 -7.90 -21.26 8.69
C ALA A 32 -7.35 -21.40 7.26
N GLY A 33 -6.15 -20.88 7.00
CA GLY A 33 -5.48 -20.99 5.70
C GLY A 33 -5.80 -19.85 4.74
N GLU A 34 -6.32 -18.73 5.24
CA GLU A 34 -6.42 -17.48 4.47
C GLU A 34 -5.03 -17.06 3.99
N VAL A 35 -4.97 -16.47 2.79
CA VAL A 35 -3.71 -16.05 2.17
C VAL A 35 -3.86 -14.67 1.59
N TYR A 36 -2.97 -13.77 2.01
CA TYR A 36 -2.82 -12.44 1.42
C TYR A 36 -1.85 -12.48 0.25
N ARG A 37 -2.24 -11.88 -0.89
CA ARG A 37 -1.53 -12.02 -2.17
C ARG A 37 -1.35 -10.64 -2.82
N PRO A 38 -0.40 -9.83 -2.35
CA PRO A 38 -0.16 -8.55 -2.99
C PRO A 38 0.34 -8.74 -4.41
N ALA A 39 0.01 -7.79 -5.29
CA ALA A 39 0.49 -7.84 -6.67
C ALA A 39 2.01 -7.66 -6.76
N ALA A 40 2.58 -6.87 -5.84
CA ALA A 40 4.03 -6.69 -5.73
C ALA A 40 4.45 -6.25 -4.32
N GLU A 41 5.72 -6.46 -4.00
CA GLU A 41 6.40 -5.89 -2.85
C GLU A 41 7.44 -4.87 -3.30
N LEU A 42 7.41 -3.70 -2.66
CA LEU A 42 8.34 -2.59 -2.89
C LEU A 42 9.36 -2.50 -1.75
N ALA A 43 10.62 -2.34 -2.12
CA ALA A 43 11.73 -1.96 -1.30
C ALA A 43 12.20 -0.56 -1.71
N TYR A 44 12.32 0.37 -0.76
CA TYR A 44 12.75 1.72 -1.09
C TYR A 44 13.64 2.32 -0.01
N THR A 45 14.53 3.22 -0.38
CA THR A 45 15.35 4.01 0.55
C THR A 45 15.09 5.49 0.30
N ALA A 46 14.26 6.10 1.15
CA ALA A 46 13.95 7.51 1.08
C ALA A 46 15.02 8.33 1.81
N THR A 47 15.25 9.56 1.36
CA THR A 47 16.07 10.53 2.07
C THR A 47 15.15 11.49 2.79
N THR A 48 15.19 11.48 4.12
CA THR A 48 14.40 12.36 4.97
C THR A 48 15.31 13.35 5.68
N THR A 49 14.74 14.35 6.35
CA THR A 49 15.49 15.30 7.19
C THR A 49 16.30 14.61 8.29
N GLY A 50 15.86 13.43 8.75
CA GLY A 50 16.57 12.59 9.73
C GLY A 50 17.56 11.59 9.12
N GLY A 51 17.84 11.69 7.82
CA GLY A 51 18.72 10.78 7.09
C GLY A 51 17.97 9.75 6.24
N ARG A 52 18.69 8.69 5.83
CA ARG A 52 18.15 7.64 4.96
C ARG A 52 17.26 6.68 5.74
N ARG A 53 16.05 6.46 5.24
CA ARG A 53 15.06 5.54 5.81
C ARG A 53 14.71 4.45 4.81
N ARG A 54 14.77 3.19 5.25
CA ARG A 54 14.27 2.06 4.45
C ARG A 54 12.76 1.96 4.63
N LEU A 55 12.05 1.96 3.50
CA LEU A 55 10.60 1.81 3.40
C LEU A 55 10.27 0.50 2.70
N ARG A 56 9.09 -0.02 3.00
CA ARG A 56 8.49 -1.22 2.40
C ARG A 56 7.05 -0.92 2.07
N ALA A 57 6.56 -1.48 0.97
CA ALA A 57 5.14 -1.45 0.68
C ALA A 57 4.66 -2.73 0.01
N PHE A 58 3.43 -3.14 0.31
CA PHE A 58 2.64 -4.01 -0.52
C PHE A 58 1.90 -3.18 -1.56
N VAL A 59 1.84 -3.67 -2.79
CA VAL A 59 1.10 -3.03 -3.87
C VAL A 59 -0.12 -3.86 -4.24
N GLU A 60 -1.28 -3.24 -4.15
CA GLU A 60 -2.55 -3.77 -4.63
C GLU A 60 -2.92 -3.15 -5.97
N LEU A 61 -3.62 -3.92 -6.82
CA LEU A 61 -4.11 -3.43 -8.10
C LEU A 61 -5.64 -3.40 -8.08
N HIS A 62 -6.20 -2.20 -8.01
CA HIS A 62 -7.63 -1.98 -8.20
C HIS A 62 -7.92 -1.79 -9.69
N ARG A 63 -8.92 -2.50 -10.22
CA ARG A 63 -9.39 -2.35 -11.61
C ARG A 63 -10.90 -2.14 -11.59
N PRO A 64 -11.44 -1.11 -12.27
CA PRO A 64 -12.88 -0.86 -12.30
C PRO A 64 -13.70 -2.10 -12.69
N GLY A 65 -13.25 -2.88 -13.66
CA GLY A 65 -13.94 -4.10 -14.12
C GLY A 65 -13.93 -5.28 -13.15
N ARG A 66 -13.14 -5.26 -12.08
CA ARG A 66 -13.16 -6.29 -11.01
C ARG A 66 -13.98 -5.89 -9.79
N GLY A 67 -14.37 -4.61 -9.70
CA GLY A 67 -15.10 -4.06 -8.57
C GLY A 67 -14.25 -3.79 -7.34
N THR A 68 -14.77 -2.90 -6.50
CA THR A 68 -14.19 -2.43 -5.23
C THR A 68 -14.10 -3.55 -4.19
N GLU A 69 -15.09 -4.46 -4.18
CA GLU A 69 -15.14 -5.60 -3.25
C GLU A 69 -13.88 -6.46 -3.29
N HIS A 70 -13.36 -6.78 -4.48
CA HIS A 70 -12.14 -7.57 -4.59
C HIS A 70 -10.94 -6.89 -3.93
N THR A 71 -10.86 -5.56 -4.02
CA THR A 71 -9.79 -4.79 -3.37
C THR A 71 -10.01 -4.78 -1.86
N ALA A 72 -11.25 -4.61 -1.40
CA ALA A 72 -11.60 -4.67 0.02
C ALA A 72 -11.31 -6.05 0.64
N GLU A 73 -11.51 -7.15 -0.11
CA GLU A 73 -11.11 -8.50 0.30
C GLU A 73 -9.59 -8.65 0.43
N GLN A 74 -8.80 -8.12 -0.50
CA GLN A 74 -7.34 -8.12 -0.37
C GLN A 74 -6.88 -7.31 0.85
N LEU A 75 -7.52 -6.17 1.12
CA LEU A 75 -7.23 -5.38 2.32
C LEU A 75 -7.65 -6.12 3.60
N ALA A 76 -8.75 -6.88 3.59
CA ALA A 76 -9.14 -7.73 4.71
C ALA A 76 -8.14 -8.87 4.96
N ALA A 77 -7.62 -9.50 3.90
CA ALA A 77 -6.54 -10.48 4.04
C ALA A 77 -5.24 -9.84 4.56
N CYS A 78 -4.91 -8.62 4.11
CA CYS A 78 -3.78 -7.86 4.64
C CYS A 78 -3.95 -7.54 6.14
N ALA A 79 -5.16 -7.15 6.56
CA ALA A 79 -5.49 -6.90 7.96
C ALA A 79 -5.32 -8.17 8.80
N ALA A 80 -5.75 -9.31 8.29
CA ALA A 80 -5.58 -10.60 8.97
C ALA A 80 -4.09 -11.01 9.09
N LEU A 81 -3.27 -10.73 8.07
CA LEU A 81 -1.80 -10.89 8.17
C LEU A 81 -1.19 -9.93 9.21
N TRP A 82 -1.65 -8.68 9.27
CA TRP A 82 -1.17 -7.68 10.22
C TRP A 82 -1.50 -8.04 11.67
N GLU A 83 -2.71 -8.56 11.90
CA GLU A 83 -3.20 -9.02 13.20
C GLU A 83 -2.63 -10.38 13.63
N GLN A 84 -2.05 -11.16 12.72
CA GLN A 84 -1.60 -12.52 13.03
C GLN A 84 -0.60 -12.53 14.21
N ALA A 85 -0.95 -13.24 15.28
CA ALA A 85 -0.11 -13.37 16.45
C ALA A 85 1.19 -14.15 16.13
N GLY A 86 2.29 -13.75 16.77
CA GLY A 86 3.55 -14.48 16.68
C GLY A 86 3.50 -15.84 17.39
N PRO A 87 4.52 -16.70 17.17
CA PRO A 87 4.63 -17.97 17.87
C PRO A 87 4.55 -17.80 19.39
N GLY A 88 3.73 -18.62 20.06
CA GLY A 88 3.51 -18.52 21.51
C GLY A 88 2.64 -17.33 21.95
N GLY A 89 1.97 -16.64 21.01
CA GLY A 89 1.07 -15.51 21.31
C GLY A 89 1.80 -14.21 21.64
N SER A 90 3.11 -14.13 21.41
CA SER A 90 3.90 -12.92 21.66
C SER A 90 4.08 -12.11 20.37
N GLY A 91 3.75 -10.82 20.43
CA GLY A 91 3.90 -9.88 19.33
C GLY A 91 3.10 -10.27 18.08
N ARG A 92 3.44 -9.66 16.96
CA ARG A 92 2.85 -10.00 15.65
C ARG A 92 3.81 -10.86 14.84
N ALA A 93 3.27 -11.82 14.08
CA ALA A 93 4.06 -12.76 13.29
C ALA A 93 4.98 -12.05 12.28
N TRP A 94 4.53 -10.92 11.76
CA TRP A 94 5.24 -10.12 10.77
C TRP A 94 6.48 -9.41 11.33
N GLU A 95 6.59 -9.19 12.64
CA GLU A 95 7.73 -8.49 13.28
C GLU A 95 9.05 -9.25 13.10
N ARG A 96 8.98 -10.55 12.86
CA ARG A 96 10.15 -11.38 12.50
C ARG A 96 10.66 -11.13 11.09
N ARG A 97 9.81 -10.60 10.20
CA ARG A 97 10.10 -10.38 8.77
C ARG A 97 10.44 -8.92 8.48
N TRP A 98 9.74 -7.99 9.11
CA TRP A 98 9.91 -6.56 8.88
C TRP A 98 10.05 -5.79 10.18
N ARG A 99 10.93 -4.78 10.17
CA ARG A 99 11.09 -3.85 11.32
C ARG A 99 9.84 -2.99 11.58
N ALA A 100 9.04 -2.78 10.55
CA ALA A 100 7.73 -2.14 10.59
C ALA A 100 6.88 -2.78 9.49
N PHE A 101 5.58 -2.88 9.71
CA PHE A 101 4.69 -3.45 8.70
C PHE A 101 4.76 -2.64 7.40
N PRO A 102 4.84 -3.28 6.22
CA PRO A 102 4.85 -2.57 4.94
C PRO A 102 3.61 -1.69 4.76
N SER A 103 3.79 -0.49 4.19
CA SER A 103 2.66 0.36 3.76
C SER A 103 1.82 -0.36 2.71
N VAL A 104 0.56 0.05 2.53
CA VAL A 104 -0.31 -0.54 1.49
C VAL A 104 -0.59 0.51 0.40
N LEU A 105 -0.19 0.20 -0.83
CA LEU A 105 -0.32 1.10 -1.97
C LEU A 105 -1.33 0.52 -2.95
N VAL A 106 -2.52 1.09 -3.00
CA VAL A 106 -3.58 0.68 -3.92
C VAL A 106 -3.41 1.45 -5.24
N VAL A 107 -3.05 0.75 -6.31
CA VAL A 107 -2.87 1.36 -7.62
C VAL A 107 -4.11 1.14 -8.46
N LEU A 108 -4.76 2.25 -8.82
CA LEU A 108 -5.95 2.26 -9.68
C LEU A 108 -5.49 2.13 -11.14
N VAL A 109 -5.75 0.98 -11.74
CA VAL A 109 -5.32 0.64 -13.10
C VAL A 109 -6.49 0.74 -14.06
N GLY A 110 -6.35 1.59 -15.08
CA GLY A 110 -7.40 1.82 -16.07
C GLY A 110 -8.57 2.67 -15.55
N THR A 111 -8.41 3.32 -14.40
CA THR A 111 -9.37 4.30 -13.89
C THR A 111 -9.21 5.61 -14.64
N ALA A 112 -10.30 6.15 -15.20
CA ALA A 112 -10.28 7.45 -15.84
C ALA A 112 -9.98 8.56 -14.82
N ASP A 113 -9.31 9.63 -15.26
CA ASP A 113 -8.96 10.78 -14.41
C ASP A 113 -10.17 11.34 -13.66
N ALA A 114 -11.28 11.57 -14.37
CA ALA A 114 -12.54 12.06 -13.82
C ALA A 114 -13.23 11.09 -12.83
N ALA A 115 -12.79 9.83 -12.76
CA ALA A 115 -13.37 8.80 -11.89
C ALA A 115 -12.49 8.47 -10.67
N VAL A 116 -11.32 9.09 -10.52
CA VAL A 116 -10.40 8.78 -9.42
C VAL A 116 -11.05 9.07 -8.07
N ASP A 117 -11.63 10.27 -7.89
CA ASP A 117 -12.23 10.64 -6.61
C ASP A 117 -13.38 9.71 -6.22
N ALA A 118 -14.25 9.36 -7.19
CA ALA A 118 -15.34 8.41 -6.97
C ALA A 118 -14.81 7.02 -6.57
N ALA A 119 -13.81 6.49 -7.30
CA ALA A 119 -13.22 5.19 -6.98
C ALA A 119 -12.54 5.16 -5.60
N VAL A 120 -11.91 6.25 -5.20
CA VAL A 120 -11.29 6.37 -3.87
C VAL A 120 -12.36 6.43 -2.77
N GLU A 121 -13.46 7.18 -2.96
CA GLU A 121 -14.57 7.20 -1.99
C GLU A 121 -15.26 5.84 -1.89
N GLU A 122 -15.49 5.15 -3.01
CA GLU A 122 -16.03 3.78 -2.98
C GLU A 122 -15.12 2.82 -2.21
N LEU A 123 -13.80 2.91 -2.42
CA LEU A 123 -12.84 2.12 -1.65
C LEU A 123 -12.91 2.43 -0.15
N ARG A 124 -13.03 3.72 0.23
CA ARG A 124 -13.18 4.13 1.64
C ARG A 124 -14.45 3.55 2.28
N LEU A 125 -15.58 3.62 1.58
CA LEU A 125 -16.84 3.05 2.07
C LEU A 125 -16.72 1.53 2.25
N ALA A 126 -16.15 0.82 1.27
CA ALA A 126 -16.00 -0.63 1.34
C ALA A 126 -15.07 -1.11 2.47
N VAL A 127 -14.09 -0.29 2.87
CA VAL A 127 -13.21 -0.62 4.02
C VAL A 127 -13.81 -0.21 5.36
N GLU A 128 -14.62 0.85 5.42
CA GLU A 128 -15.34 1.26 6.64
C GLU A 128 -16.32 0.19 7.12
N GLU A 129 -16.91 -0.58 6.21
CA GLU A 129 -17.78 -1.72 6.52
C GLU A 129 -17.04 -2.92 7.16
N ARG A 130 -15.70 -2.87 7.23
CA ARG A 130 -14.84 -3.99 7.68
C ARG A 130 -13.95 -3.55 8.85
N PRO A 131 -14.35 -3.79 10.12
CA PRO A 131 -13.64 -3.28 11.30
C PRO A 131 -12.13 -3.58 11.34
N ALA A 132 -11.73 -4.80 10.99
CA ALA A 132 -10.30 -5.18 10.96
C ALA A 132 -9.49 -4.37 9.92
N VAL A 133 -10.12 -3.98 8.81
CA VAL A 133 -9.47 -3.13 7.81
C VAL A 133 -9.36 -1.69 8.32
N ALA A 134 -10.39 -1.17 8.99
CA ALA A 134 -10.33 0.15 9.60
C ALA A 134 -9.19 0.25 10.64
N GLU A 135 -9.00 -0.80 11.47
CA GLU A 135 -7.88 -0.87 12.42
C GLU A 135 -6.52 -0.92 11.73
N LEU A 136 -6.38 -1.70 10.65
CA LEU A 136 -5.18 -1.72 9.82
C LEU A 136 -4.88 -0.32 9.28
N LEU A 137 -5.87 0.36 8.71
CA LEU A 137 -5.70 1.68 8.10
C LEU A 137 -5.28 2.75 9.11
N ALA A 138 -5.75 2.66 10.36
CA ALA A 138 -5.34 3.54 11.45
C ALA A 138 -3.92 3.27 11.96
N ALA A 139 -3.31 2.14 11.63
CA ALA A 139 -1.98 1.74 12.08
C ALA A 139 -0.92 1.68 10.95
N VAL A 140 -1.35 1.55 9.70
CA VAL A 140 -0.49 1.31 8.54
C VAL A 140 -0.72 2.37 7.47
N PRO A 141 0.33 3.08 7.02
CA PRO A 141 0.20 4.06 5.95
C PRO A 141 -0.37 3.43 4.69
N THR A 142 -1.54 3.91 4.28
CA THR A 142 -2.29 3.33 3.16
C THR A 142 -2.86 4.42 2.27
N GLY A 143 -2.69 4.27 0.96
CA GLY A 143 -3.16 5.26 -0.01
C GLY A 143 -3.47 4.66 -1.36
N ALA A 144 -4.34 5.34 -2.10
CA ALA A 144 -4.71 5.00 -3.46
C ALA A 144 -4.15 6.02 -4.45
N ALA A 145 -3.59 5.57 -5.57
CA ALA A 145 -3.15 6.45 -6.65
C ALA A 145 -3.42 5.82 -8.01
N ARG A 146 -3.76 6.66 -8.97
CA ARG A 146 -3.95 6.24 -10.35
C ARG A 146 -2.61 5.96 -11.03
N LEU A 147 -2.53 4.85 -11.77
CA LEU A 147 -1.30 4.40 -12.40
C LEU A 147 -0.70 5.44 -13.35
N GLU A 148 -1.53 6.09 -14.17
CA GLU A 148 -1.08 7.08 -15.14
C GLU A 148 -0.44 8.30 -14.44
N ASP A 149 -0.95 8.68 -13.27
CA ASP A 149 -0.40 9.77 -12.48
C ASP A 149 0.93 9.42 -11.85
N LEU A 150 1.10 8.18 -11.40
CA LEU A 150 2.40 7.68 -10.95
C LEU A 150 3.44 7.75 -12.06
N VAL A 151 3.05 7.39 -13.29
CA VAL A 151 3.94 7.42 -14.46
C VAL A 151 4.27 8.84 -14.90
N GLN A 152 3.29 9.74 -14.90
CA GLN A 152 3.45 11.12 -15.40
C GLN A 152 4.10 12.05 -14.38
N ARG A 153 3.72 11.94 -13.11
CA ARG A 153 4.09 12.89 -12.05
C ARG A 153 5.10 12.31 -11.06
N GLY A 154 5.23 10.99 -10.99
CA GLY A 154 6.12 10.29 -10.08
C GLY A 154 5.44 9.90 -8.76
N PRO A 155 5.84 8.78 -8.12
CA PRO A 155 5.24 8.35 -6.85
C PRO A 155 5.45 9.32 -5.67
N ALA A 156 6.51 10.13 -5.66
CA ALA A 156 6.71 11.14 -4.62
C ALA A 156 5.87 12.42 -4.82
N ALA A 157 5.17 12.58 -5.95
CA ALA A 157 4.26 13.70 -6.16
C ALA A 157 2.97 13.55 -5.35
N ALA A 158 2.21 14.64 -5.21
CA ALA A 158 0.92 14.68 -4.52
C ALA A 158 -0.20 13.99 -5.33
N VAL A 159 -0.09 12.67 -5.49
CA VAL A 159 -1.01 11.83 -6.29
C VAL A 159 -1.61 10.68 -5.49
N TRP A 160 -1.16 10.46 -4.25
CA TRP A 160 -1.70 9.44 -3.37
C TRP A 160 -2.79 10.03 -2.49
N HIS A 161 -3.98 9.48 -2.61
CA HIS A 161 -5.14 9.79 -1.79
C HIS A 161 -5.12 8.87 -0.56
N PRO A 162 -4.91 9.38 0.66
CA PRO A 162 -4.82 8.52 1.85
C PRO A 162 -6.16 7.84 2.13
N LEU A 163 -6.14 6.54 2.46
CA LEU A 163 -7.35 5.78 2.78
C LEU A 163 -7.66 5.74 4.28
N GLY A 164 -6.68 6.06 5.14
CA GLY A 164 -6.87 6.23 6.57
C GLY A 164 -7.69 7.48 6.94
N ALA A 165 -8.02 7.59 8.22
CA ALA A 165 -8.86 8.68 8.73
C ALA A 165 -8.13 10.04 8.73
N GLU A 166 -6.80 10.05 8.85
CA GLU A 166 -6.00 11.28 8.88
C GLU A 166 -5.49 11.70 7.49
N GLY A 167 -5.51 13.01 7.23
CA GLY A 167 -4.83 13.61 6.08
C GLY A 167 -5.44 13.30 4.71
N ARG A 168 -6.71 13.64 4.47
CA ARG A 168 -7.40 13.41 3.16
C ARG A 168 -6.83 14.19 1.95
N ARG A 169 -5.75 14.96 2.11
CA ARG A 169 -5.13 15.70 0.99
C ARG A 169 -4.17 14.78 0.23
N PRO A 170 -4.16 14.82 -1.12
CA PRO A 170 -3.17 14.09 -1.89
C PRO A 170 -1.74 14.39 -1.46
N CYS A 171 -0.90 13.37 -1.36
CA CYS A 171 0.49 13.46 -0.92
C CYS A 171 1.39 12.48 -1.69
N GLY A 172 2.70 12.56 -1.45
CA GLY A 172 3.65 11.55 -1.93
C GLY A 172 3.60 10.30 -1.07
N TRP A 173 3.86 9.13 -1.65
CA TRP A 173 3.71 7.87 -0.90
C TRP A 173 4.61 7.77 0.34
N THR A 174 5.79 8.41 0.34
CA THR A 174 6.71 8.46 1.50
C THR A 174 6.20 9.35 2.64
N GLN A 175 5.15 10.13 2.37
CA GLN A 175 4.49 11.04 3.30
C GLN A 175 3.17 10.47 3.84
N LEU A 176 2.72 9.31 3.33
CA LEU A 176 1.56 8.62 3.88
C LEU A 176 1.74 8.41 5.38
N ARG A 177 0.65 8.64 6.10
CA ARG A 177 0.52 8.37 7.53
C ARG A 177 -0.61 7.35 7.74
N PRO A 178 -0.54 6.53 8.80
CA PRO A 178 -1.73 5.89 9.32
C PRO A 178 -2.81 6.91 9.67
#